data_AF-A0A367M1M5-F1
#
_entry.id   AF-A0A367M1M5-F1
#
_cell.length_a   1.000
_cell.length_b   1.000
_cell.length_c   1.000
_cell.angle_alpha   90.00
_cell.angle_beta   90.00
_cell.angle_gamma   90.00
#
_symmetry.space_group_name_H-M   'P 1'
#
loop_
_entity.id
_entity.type
_entity.pdbx_description
1 polymer ?
#
loop_
_entity_poly.entity_id
_entity_poly.type
_entity_poly.pdbx_seq_one_letter_code
_entity_poly.pdbx_strand_id
1 'polypeptide(L)'
;MSTEDFDAITATTLADYQRNAEGFREGTRGHDVSQSVEALLRHIDGSPPYRILDFGCGPGRDLATFRRLGHQPVGLEGTPRFVETARADSGCEVWQQNFLALRLPAGHFDGIFANASLFHVPGSALPRVLGELFEALRPGGV
;
A
#
# COMPACT_ATOMS: atom_id res chain seq x y z
N MET A 1 10.37 -16.80 -18.47
CA MET A 1 10.39 -17.02 -17.01
C MET A 1 8.98 -17.37 -16.58
N SER A 2 8.84 -18.41 -15.76
CA SER A 2 7.55 -19.00 -15.42
C SER A 2 6.91 -18.30 -14.22
N THR A 3 5.61 -18.46 -14.01
CA THR A 3 4.85 -17.91 -12.88
C THR A 3 5.42 -18.36 -11.52
N GLU A 4 5.96 -19.59 -11.46
CA GLU A 4 6.54 -20.19 -10.24
C GLU A 4 7.82 -19.48 -9.78
N ASP A 5 8.60 -18.90 -10.71
CA ASP A 5 9.81 -18.14 -10.38
C ASP A 5 9.49 -16.81 -9.67
N PHE A 6 8.32 -16.22 -9.94
CA PHE A 6 7.89 -14.94 -9.39
C PHE A 6 7.31 -15.05 -7.97
N ASP A 7 6.63 -16.15 -7.67
CA ASP A 7 6.13 -16.45 -6.33
C ASP A 7 7.28 -16.64 -5.34
N ALA A 8 8.38 -17.26 -5.77
CA ALA A 8 9.56 -17.48 -4.93
C ALA A 8 10.29 -16.18 -4.53
N ILE A 9 10.42 -15.22 -5.45
CA ILE A 9 11.07 -13.91 -5.18
C ILE A 9 10.22 -13.07 -4.22
N THR A 10 8.92 -13.05 -4.44
CA THR A 10 7.96 -12.34 -3.58
C THR A 10 7.92 -12.99 -2.19
N ALA A 11 7.92 -14.32 -2.13
CA ALA A 11 7.94 -15.07 -0.87
C ALA A 11 9.23 -14.88 -0.07
N THR A 12 10.39 -14.77 -0.73
CA THR A 12 11.68 -14.51 -0.07
C THR A 12 11.70 -13.14 0.60
N THR A 13 11.23 -12.12 -0.10
CA THR A 13 11.04 -10.76 0.44
C THR A 13 10.06 -10.77 1.62
N LEU A 14 8.94 -11.48 1.49
CA LEU A 14 7.95 -11.62 2.55
C LEU A 14 8.55 -12.29 3.80
N ALA A 15 9.38 -13.32 3.61
CA ALA A 15 10.05 -14.03 4.70
C ALA A 15 11.09 -13.15 5.42
N ASP A 16 11.82 -12.30 4.70
CA ASP A 16 12.73 -11.32 5.30
C ASP A 16 12.00 -10.27 6.13
N TYR A 17 10.88 -9.75 5.63
CA TYR A 17 10.03 -8.85 6.40
C TYR A 17 9.43 -9.52 7.64
N GLN A 18 8.98 -10.78 7.53
CA GLN A 18 8.50 -11.53 8.70
C GLN A 18 9.57 -11.68 9.78
N ARG A 19 10.83 -11.91 9.38
CA ARG A 19 11.97 -12.05 10.30
C ARG A 19 12.37 -10.72 10.97
N ASN A 20 12.16 -9.57 10.32
CA ASN A 20 12.63 -8.26 10.82
C ASN A 20 11.51 -7.20 11.00
N ALA A 21 10.27 -7.65 11.14
CA ALA A 21 9.10 -6.78 11.20
C ALA A 21 9.13 -5.74 12.33
N GLU A 22 9.73 -6.08 13.49
CA GLU A 22 9.91 -5.14 14.60
C GLU A 22 10.97 -4.07 14.29
N GLY A 23 12.13 -4.46 13.77
CA GLY A 23 13.18 -3.52 13.36
C GLY A 23 12.73 -2.58 12.25
N PHE A 24 11.90 -3.06 11.31
CA PHE A 24 11.33 -2.21 10.26
C PHE A 24 10.30 -1.22 10.81
N ARG A 25 9.43 -1.66 11.74
CA ARG A 25 8.45 -0.79 12.40
C ARG A 25 9.14 0.33 13.20
N GLU A 26 10.24 0.02 13.85
CA GLU A 26 10.98 0.96 14.68
C GLU A 26 11.85 1.90 13.84
N GLY A 27 12.56 1.38 12.83
CA GLY A 27 13.40 2.17 11.94
C GLY A 27 12.62 3.15 11.06
N THR A 28 11.40 2.79 10.67
CA THR A 28 10.61 3.62 9.76
C THR A 28 9.59 4.52 10.47
N ARG A 29 9.50 4.44 11.80
CA ARG A 29 8.56 5.21 12.63
C ARG A 29 8.82 6.71 12.62
N GLY A 30 10.08 7.12 12.39
CA GLY A 30 10.52 8.52 12.34
C GLY A 30 10.83 9.06 10.94
N HIS A 31 10.57 8.28 9.88
CA HIS A 31 10.78 8.76 8.51
C HIS A 31 9.70 9.79 8.16
N ASP A 32 10.13 11.02 7.90
CA ASP A 32 9.26 12.09 7.44
C ASP A 32 8.93 11.87 5.96
N VAL A 33 7.69 11.45 5.70
CA VAL A 33 7.12 11.28 4.35
C VAL A 33 6.05 12.32 4.06
N SER A 34 5.99 13.40 4.85
CA SER A 34 4.95 14.43 4.73
C SER A 34 4.91 15.04 3.34
N GLN A 35 6.06 15.22 2.69
CA GLN A 35 6.13 15.73 1.32
C GLN A 35 5.40 14.84 0.31
N SER A 36 5.54 13.52 0.42
CA SER A 36 4.88 12.56 -0.49
C SER A 36 3.38 12.48 -0.22
N VAL A 37 2.99 12.50 1.07
CA VAL A 37 1.58 12.58 1.48
C VAL A 37 0.94 13.85 0.93
N GLU A 38 1.55 15.01 1.16
CA GLU A 38 1.06 16.29 0.63
C GLU A 38 1.03 16.32 -0.90
N ALA A 39 2.03 15.74 -1.56
CA ALA A 39 2.07 15.68 -3.01
C ALA A 39 0.88 14.90 -3.56
N LEU A 40 0.54 13.73 -3.00
CA LEU A 40 -0.66 13.00 -3.37
C LEU A 40 -1.91 13.85 -3.15
N LEU A 41 -2.10 14.35 -1.92
CA LEU A 41 -3.32 15.06 -1.52
C LEU A 41 -3.58 16.33 -2.33
N ARG A 42 -2.52 17.03 -2.79
CA ARG A 42 -2.63 18.23 -3.63
C ARG A 42 -3.12 17.96 -5.05
N HIS A 43 -2.98 16.73 -5.56
CA HIS A 43 -3.35 16.39 -6.94
C HIS A 43 -4.67 15.64 -7.04
N ILE A 44 -5.23 15.15 -5.93
CA ILE A 44 -6.56 14.52 -5.94
C ILE A 44 -7.60 15.59 -6.23
N ASP A 45 -8.36 15.40 -7.31
CA ASP A 45 -9.47 16.28 -7.64
C ASP A 45 -10.65 16.09 -6.64
N GLY A 46 -11.24 17.19 -6.22
CA GLY A 46 -12.43 17.20 -5.35
C GLY A 46 -12.17 17.80 -3.98
N SER A 47 -12.93 17.35 -2.98
CA SER A 47 -12.81 17.82 -1.60
C SER A 47 -12.76 16.63 -0.63
N PRO A 48 -11.97 16.72 0.46
CA PRO A 48 -11.85 15.64 1.43
C PRO A 48 -13.19 15.37 2.17
N PRO A 49 -13.34 14.18 2.77
CA PRO A 49 -12.32 13.14 2.93
C PRO A 49 -12.12 12.29 1.68
N TYR A 50 -10.85 12.06 1.32
CA TYR A 50 -10.48 11.17 0.23
C TYR A 50 -10.41 9.72 0.71
N ARG A 51 -10.76 8.79 -0.18
CA ARG A 51 -10.52 7.37 -0.02
C ARG A 51 -9.19 7.01 -0.66
N ILE A 52 -8.26 6.55 0.15
CA ILE A 52 -6.86 6.35 -0.26
C ILE A 52 -6.49 4.88 -0.10
N LEU A 53 -5.93 4.27 -1.14
CA LEU A 53 -5.29 2.97 -1.00
C LEU A 53 -3.82 3.17 -0.62
N ASP A 54 -3.39 2.62 0.51
CA ASP A 54 -1.98 2.49 0.87
C ASP A 54 -1.47 1.12 0.38
N PHE A 55 -0.87 1.09 -0.81
CA PHE A 55 -0.44 -0.11 -1.51
C PHE A 55 0.91 -0.57 -0.98
N GLY A 56 0.92 -1.65 -0.20
CA GLY A 56 2.09 -2.11 0.56
C GLY A 56 2.23 -1.37 1.88
N CYS A 57 1.15 -1.28 2.67
CA CYS A 57 1.08 -0.42 3.85
C CYS A 57 2.00 -0.83 5.01
N GLY A 58 2.59 -2.04 4.97
CA GLY A 58 3.44 -2.56 6.02
C GLY A 58 2.74 -2.48 7.39
N PRO A 59 3.42 -1.99 8.45
CA PRO A 59 2.82 -1.87 9.79
C PRO A 59 1.85 -0.68 9.95
N GLY A 60 1.48 0.03 8.88
CA GLY A 60 0.38 1.01 8.89
C GLY A 60 0.75 2.44 9.32
N ARG A 61 2.01 2.86 9.19
CA ARG A 61 2.43 4.26 9.44
C ARG A 61 1.64 5.25 8.58
N ASP A 62 1.57 4.98 7.29
CA ASP A 62 0.99 5.91 6.32
C ASP A 62 -0.55 5.91 6.44
N LEU A 63 -1.17 4.74 6.68
CA LEU A 63 -2.56 4.63 7.15
C LEU A 63 -2.89 5.51 8.36
N ALA A 64 -2.09 5.45 9.42
CA ALA A 64 -2.31 6.26 10.62
C ALA A 64 -2.19 7.76 10.32
N THR A 65 -1.28 8.13 9.41
CA THR A 65 -1.10 9.52 8.96
C THR A 65 -2.31 10.02 8.18
N PHE A 66 -2.76 9.31 7.15
CA PHE A 66 -3.95 9.69 6.38
C PHE A 66 -5.22 9.74 7.25
N ARG A 67 -5.38 8.80 8.18
CA ARG A 67 -6.49 8.82 9.15
C ARG A 67 -6.45 10.05 10.04
N ARG A 68 -5.28 10.41 10.57
CA ARG A 68 -5.09 11.62 11.41
C ARG A 68 -5.40 12.91 10.63
N LEU A 69 -5.13 12.93 9.33
CA LEU A 69 -5.49 14.03 8.43
C LEU A 69 -6.99 14.07 8.05
N GLY A 70 -7.79 13.11 8.54
CA GLY A 70 -9.24 13.08 8.34
C GLY A 70 -9.69 12.34 7.08
N HIS A 71 -8.80 11.61 6.40
CA HIS A 71 -9.13 10.81 5.21
C HIS A 71 -9.59 9.39 5.57
N GLN A 72 -9.98 8.62 4.55
CA GLN A 72 -10.45 7.24 4.66
C GLN A 72 -9.46 6.26 4.01
N PRO A 73 -8.32 5.98 4.65
CA PRO A 73 -7.33 5.08 4.08
C PRO A 73 -7.72 3.60 4.24
N VAL A 74 -7.38 2.80 3.24
CA VAL A 74 -7.45 1.33 3.24
C VAL A 74 -6.05 0.82 2.93
N GLY A 75 -5.52 -0.10 3.74
CA GLY A 75 -4.22 -0.71 3.50
C GLY A 75 -4.32 -1.95 2.62
N LEU A 76 -3.28 -2.22 1.82
CA LEU A 76 -3.07 -3.52 1.19
C LEU A 76 -1.69 -4.04 1.58
N GLU A 77 -1.64 -5.24 2.15
CA GLU A 77 -0.38 -5.82 2.64
C GLU A 77 -0.38 -7.35 2.47
N GLY A 78 0.73 -7.90 1.98
CA GLY A 78 0.87 -9.34 1.76
C GLY A 78 1.24 -10.12 3.01
N THR A 79 1.88 -9.47 3.97
CA THR A 79 2.47 -10.09 5.17
C THR A 79 1.46 -10.14 6.32
N PRO A 80 1.02 -11.35 6.77
CA PRO A 80 -0.02 -11.48 7.80
C PRO A 80 0.29 -10.71 9.09
N ARG A 81 1.54 -10.78 9.58
CA ARG A 81 1.98 -10.07 10.80
C ARG A 81 1.86 -8.54 10.67
N PHE A 82 2.15 -8.00 9.50
CA PHE A 82 1.99 -6.58 9.24
C PHE A 82 0.53 -6.18 9.11
N VAL A 83 -0.31 -7.01 8.51
CA VAL A 83 -1.77 -6.78 8.48
C VAL A 83 -2.33 -6.64 9.90
N GLU A 84 -1.98 -7.55 10.80
CA GLU A 84 -2.39 -7.49 12.21
C GLU A 84 -1.91 -6.20 12.88
N THR A 85 -0.62 -5.88 12.72
CA THR A 85 -0.01 -4.69 13.32
C THR A 85 -0.63 -3.40 12.76
N ALA A 86 -0.83 -3.32 11.44
CA ALA A 86 -1.41 -2.16 10.78
C ALA A 86 -2.85 -1.91 11.23
N ARG A 87 -3.66 -2.96 11.35
CA ARG A 87 -5.02 -2.85 11.88
C ARG A 87 -5.02 -2.35 13.32
N ALA A 88 -4.15 -2.90 14.17
CA ALA A 88 -4.05 -2.53 15.58
C ALA A 88 -3.56 -1.08 15.78
N ASP A 89 -2.49 -0.68 15.09
CA ASP A 89 -1.85 0.63 15.27
C ASP A 89 -2.63 1.78 14.59
N SER A 90 -3.25 1.52 13.43
CA SER A 90 -3.95 2.56 12.66
C SER A 90 -5.47 2.61 12.90
N GLY A 91 -6.08 1.48 13.31
CA GLY A 91 -7.55 1.34 13.37
C GLY A 91 -8.23 1.39 12.00
N CYS A 92 -7.47 1.21 10.90
CA CYS A 92 -7.97 1.22 9.53
C CYS A 92 -8.27 -0.18 9.01
N GLU A 93 -9.05 -0.25 7.94
CA GLU A 93 -9.21 -1.47 7.16
C GLU A 93 -7.89 -1.81 6.45
N VAL A 94 -7.54 -3.11 6.43
CA VAL A 94 -6.36 -3.61 5.72
C VAL A 94 -6.74 -4.90 5.00
N TRP A 95 -6.53 -4.93 3.69
CA TRP A 95 -6.72 -6.09 2.84
C TRP A 95 -5.44 -6.90 2.75
N GLN A 96 -5.53 -8.17 3.13
CA GLN A 96 -4.41 -9.10 2.97
C GLN A 96 -4.40 -9.63 1.54
N GLN A 97 -3.53 -9.08 0.69
CA GLN A 97 -3.40 -9.46 -0.72
C GLN A 97 -1.94 -9.47 -1.17
N ASN A 98 -1.63 -10.34 -2.13
CA ASN A 98 -0.35 -10.33 -2.84
C ASN A 98 -0.47 -9.36 -4.03
N PHE A 99 0.58 -8.58 -4.31
CA PHE A 99 0.67 -7.71 -5.49
C PHE A 99 0.44 -8.44 -6.83
N LEU A 100 0.62 -9.76 -6.87
CA LEU A 100 0.38 -10.57 -8.06
C LEU A 100 -1.03 -11.15 -8.17
N ALA A 101 -1.84 -11.02 -7.12
CA ALA A 101 -3.20 -11.56 -7.04
C ALA A 101 -4.15 -10.51 -6.44
N LEU A 102 -4.24 -9.38 -7.13
CA LEU A 102 -5.03 -8.22 -6.70
C LEU A 102 -6.53 -8.46 -6.93
N ARG A 103 -7.32 -7.98 -5.97
CA ARG A 103 -8.78 -7.95 -6.02
C ARG A 103 -9.22 -6.56 -5.61
N LEU A 104 -9.01 -5.61 -6.51
CA LEU A 104 -9.33 -4.19 -6.31
C LEU A 104 -10.66 -3.86 -7.00
N PRO A 105 -11.58 -3.16 -6.32
CA PRO A 105 -12.78 -2.65 -6.96
C PRO A 105 -12.43 -1.50 -7.92
N ALA A 106 -13.00 -1.53 -9.13
CA ALA A 106 -12.82 -0.45 -10.12
C ALA A 106 -13.44 0.87 -9.64
N GLY A 107 -12.80 2.00 -9.94
CA GLY A 107 -13.35 3.34 -9.65
C GLY A 107 -13.62 3.59 -8.16
N HIS A 108 -12.82 3.04 -7.27
CA HIS A 108 -13.09 3.04 -5.84
C HIS A 108 -12.31 4.10 -5.06
N PHE A 109 -11.06 4.35 -5.46
CA PHE A 109 -10.12 5.22 -4.73
C PHE A 109 -9.98 6.59 -5.38
N ASP A 110 -9.89 7.62 -4.56
CA ASP A 110 -9.56 8.98 -4.99
C ASP A 110 -8.04 9.15 -5.13
N GLY A 111 -7.25 8.35 -4.42
CA GLY A 111 -5.81 8.27 -4.64
C GLY A 111 -5.19 6.94 -4.22
N ILE A 112 -4.07 6.58 -4.83
CA ILE A 112 -3.28 5.40 -4.50
C ILE A 112 -1.88 5.84 -4.09
N PHE A 113 -1.52 5.52 -2.86
CA PHE A 113 -0.19 5.76 -2.30
C PHE A 113 0.62 4.46 -2.32
N ALA A 114 1.68 4.41 -3.12
CA ALA A 114 2.56 3.23 -3.24
C ALA A 114 3.97 3.57 -2.75
N ASN A 115 4.09 3.95 -1.48
CA ASN A 115 5.34 4.43 -0.90
C ASN A 115 6.28 3.28 -0.57
N ALA A 116 7.40 3.24 -1.28
CA ALA A 116 8.42 2.21 -1.14
C ALA A 116 7.90 0.76 -1.26
N SER A 117 6.91 0.52 -2.13
CA SER A 117 6.30 -0.80 -2.31
C SER A 117 6.45 -1.38 -3.71
N LEU A 118 6.39 -0.55 -4.76
CA LEU A 118 6.41 -1.02 -6.15
C LEU A 118 7.70 -1.74 -6.57
N PHE A 119 8.83 -1.45 -5.93
CA PHE A 119 10.09 -2.16 -6.23
C PHE A 119 10.09 -3.63 -5.78
N HIS A 120 9.07 -4.05 -5.03
CA HIS A 120 8.84 -5.46 -4.71
C HIS A 120 7.99 -6.19 -5.77
N VAL A 121 7.42 -5.46 -6.73
CA VAL A 121 6.71 -6.05 -7.86
C VAL A 121 7.73 -6.49 -8.91
N PRO A 122 7.71 -7.76 -9.38
CA PRO A 122 8.56 -8.19 -10.48
C PRO A 122 8.37 -7.30 -11.72
N GLY A 123 9.47 -6.90 -12.37
CA GLY A 123 9.40 -5.94 -13.49
C GLY A 123 8.50 -6.37 -14.65
N SER A 124 8.36 -7.67 -14.90
CA SER A 124 7.43 -8.23 -15.90
C SER A 124 5.96 -8.11 -15.51
N ALA A 125 5.64 -8.08 -14.21
CA ALA A 125 4.29 -7.94 -13.69
C ALA A 125 3.90 -6.48 -13.44
N LEU A 126 4.88 -5.57 -13.31
CA LEU A 126 4.66 -4.16 -13.01
C LEU A 126 3.67 -3.48 -13.98
N PRO A 127 3.73 -3.65 -15.31
CA PRO A 127 2.74 -3.05 -16.20
C PRO A 127 1.30 -3.49 -15.91
N ARG A 128 1.09 -4.78 -15.59
CA ARG A 128 -0.23 -5.30 -15.22
C ARG A 128 -0.70 -4.69 -13.91
N VAL A 129 0.15 -4.69 -12.89
CA VAL A 129 -0.18 -4.14 -11.56
C VAL A 129 -0.52 -2.65 -11.66
N LEU A 130 0.24 -1.86 -12.42
CA LEU A 130 -0.08 -0.46 -12.65
C LEU A 130 -1.42 -0.27 -13.37
N GLY A 131 -1.77 -1.16 -14.30
CA GLY A 131 -3.10 -1.20 -14.92
C GLY A 131 -4.22 -1.47 -13.91
N GLU A 132 -4.05 -2.46 -13.05
CA GLU A 132 -5.03 -2.80 -11.99
C GLU A 132 -5.20 -1.65 -10.98
N LEU A 133 -4.11 -0.95 -10.63
CA LEU A 133 -4.16 0.25 -9.78
C LEU A 133 -4.87 1.41 -10.50
N PHE A 134 -4.57 1.63 -11.77
CA PHE A 134 -5.23 2.66 -12.57
C PHE A 134 -6.74 2.42 -12.70
N GLU A 135 -7.17 1.17 -12.93
CA GLU A 135 -8.60 0.81 -12.96
C GLU A 135 -9.30 1.02 -11.62
N ALA A 136 -8.58 0.85 -10.51
CA ALA A 136 -9.11 1.07 -9.16
C ALA A 136 -9.30 2.56 -8.82
N LEU A 137 -8.65 3.47 -9.55
CA LEU A 137 -8.85 4.91 -9.40
C LEU A 137 -10.18 5.36 -9.98
N ARG A 138 -10.82 6.30 -9.29
CA ARG A 138 -11.94 7.07 -9.85
C ARG A 138 -11.46 7.98 -10.99
N PRO A 139 -12.37 8.44 -11.86
CA PRO A 139 -12.07 9.56 -12.75
C PRO A 139 -11.56 10.76 -11.94
N GLY A 140 -10.38 11.29 -12.29
CA GLY A 140 -9.72 12.38 -11.56
C GLY A 140 -8.91 11.93 -10.32
N GLY A 141 -8.84 10.63 -10.06
CA GLY A 141 -7.98 10.07 -9.02
C GLY A 141 -6.51 10.06 -9.41
N VAL A 142 -5.64 9.96 -8.39
CA VAL A 142 -4.17 10.04 -8.52
C VAL A 142 -3.46 8.77 -8.12
#